data_AF-A0A928GUT3-F1
#
_entry.id   AF-A0A928GUT3-F1
#
_cell.length_a   1.000
_cell.length_b   1.000
_cell.length_c   1.000
_cell.angle_alpha   90.00
_cell.angle_beta   90.00
_cell.angle_gamma   90.00
#
_symmetry.space_group_name_H-M   'P 1'
#
loop_
_entity.id
_entity.type
_entity.pdbx_description
1 polymer ?
#
loop_
_entity_poly.entity_id
_entity_poly.type
_entity_poly.pdbx_seq_one_letter_code
_entity_poly.pdbx_strand_id
1 'polypeptide(L)'
;MKRSFCVVAVALLLALLTGCLGTSNAAGGNATTVEPGYWKSDAKPELAKVIELKNNMNIGDDEFVVFYVRPDKDYEPWALWIWAVKDGDGSKAWDYSQKFEVKDGIAYMRFKKDGSTTGGTTFIDADGKTGLIVRKDSGWDKDCADDRIWDQSVSNTCVIFSGDQQTYNVGEYKPRFVAARLESEDTIVARLSDGYGLDLKPGTSNFVVTEPKTGKTYEIKDVVNADRTRENNFATRIRVTLAENVNVNYPIEISHPVFESAFQVDTSEFAWKAAEKTIPGSDVKLGCTYDASTNKASFVLWAPTSSDVVLNLYNKDGLKEPTKTVAMTFDAVTGVWTANTTDNINGWFYDYSVTNSRGTNKALDPYAKSMAAYRNEGGSGRAAVVDINSAKAGKMSKDYVKLAQREDAVIYEVSVRDFTISPDSGVKNAKGSYKAFIEKLPYLKELGVTHLQIMPVLNFYFTDETNKKYEGNGTANNNNYNWGYDPHNYFTPEGWYSSDPTNP
;
A
#
# COMPACT_ATOMS: atom_id res chain seq x y z
N MET A 1 -3.43 10.05 -34.14
CA MET A 1 -2.29 10.06 -33.20
C MET A 1 -2.83 10.38 -31.80
N LYS A 2 -3.64 9.50 -31.20
CA LYS A 2 -3.30 8.33 -30.37
C LYS A 2 -2.36 8.63 -29.20
N ARG A 3 -3.01 9.12 -28.14
CA ARG A 3 -2.76 8.96 -26.69
C ARG A 3 -1.64 7.99 -26.34
N SER A 4 -0.53 8.49 -25.82
CA SER A 4 0.53 7.70 -25.18
C SER A 4 1.35 8.64 -24.30
N PHE A 5 0.86 9.04 -23.13
CA PHE A 5 1.70 9.80 -22.18
C PHE A 5 1.44 9.55 -20.68
N CYS A 6 0.51 8.67 -20.27
CA CYS A 6 0.33 8.32 -18.85
C CYS A 6 1.00 7.01 -18.40
N VAL A 7 1.83 6.38 -19.24
CA VAL A 7 2.35 5.02 -18.97
C VAL A 7 3.64 5.01 -18.13
N VAL A 8 4.33 6.14 -17.98
CA VAL A 8 5.72 6.14 -17.47
C VAL A 8 5.81 6.09 -15.93
N ALA A 9 4.87 6.70 -15.20
CA ALA A 9 4.94 6.76 -13.73
C ALA A 9 4.55 5.44 -13.03
N VAL A 10 3.58 4.69 -13.60
CA VAL A 10 3.13 3.40 -13.04
C VAL A 10 4.11 2.27 -13.35
N ALA A 11 4.84 2.36 -14.46
CA ALA A 11 5.86 1.37 -14.84
C ALA A 11 7.06 1.36 -13.87
N LEU A 12 7.42 2.50 -13.28
CA LEU A 12 8.52 2.59 -12.31
C LEU A 12 8.17 1.99 -10.94
N LEU A 13 6.91 2.08 -10.51
CA LEU A 13 6.47 1.41 -9.28
C LEU A 13 6.31 -0.11 -9.47
N LEU A 14 5.89 -0.55 -10.67
CA LEU A 14 5.87 -1.98 -11.02
C LEU A 14 7.29 -2.57 -11.13
N ALA A 15 8.28 -1.81 -11.59
CA ALA A 15 9.66 -2.28 -11.71
C ALA A 15 10.31 -2.66 -10.37
N LEU A 16 9.86 -2.03 -9.27
CA LEU A 16 10.32 -2.37 -7.91
C LEU A 16 9.65 -3.64 -7.34
N LEU A 17 8.47 -4.02 -7.87
CA LEU A 17 7.78 -5.27 -7.49
C LEU A 17 8.11 -6.44 -8.45
N THR A 18 8.51 -6.16 -9.69
CA THR A 18 9.01 -7.18 -10.63
C THR A 18 10.50 -7.51 -10.42
N GLY A 19 11.23 -6.65 -9.70
CA GLY A 19 12.67 -6.82 -9.42
C GLY A 19 13.04 -8.05 -8.56
N CYS A 20 12.10 -8.64 -7.83
CA CYS A 20 12.33 -9.89 -7.09
C CYS A 20 12.17 -11.16 -7.94
N LEU A 21 11.85 -11.03 -9.22
CA LEU A 21 11.82 -12.15 -10.18
C LEU A 21 12.67 -11.81 -11.40
N GLY A 22 13.95 -11.54 -11.13
CA GLY A 22 14.97 -11.90 -12.10
C GLY A 22 14.77 -13.36 -12.49
N THR A 23 14.88 -13.66 -13.78
CA THR A 23 14.97 -15.02 -14.31
C THR A 23 16.04 -15.77 -13.53
N SER A 24 15.66 -16.53 -12.50
CA SER A 24 16.59 -17.45 -11.89
C SER A 24 16.84 -18.52 -12.94
N ASN A 25 18.12 -18.71 -13.22
CA ASN A 25 18.65 -19.72 -14.11
C ASN A 25 17.78 -20.98 -14.07
N ALA A 26 17.44 -21.49 -15.26
CA ALA A 26 17.24 -22.91 -15.46
C ALA A 26 18.53 -23.63 -15.02
N ALA A 27 18.74 -23.75 -13.72
CA ALA A 27 19.88 -24.41 -13.13
C ALA A 27 19.59 -25.90 -13.18
N GLY A 28 20.07 -26.54 -14.25
CA GLY A 28 20.78 -27.83 -14.32
C GLY A 28 20.62 -28.92 -13.24
N GLY A 29 19.53 -28.98 -12.47
CA GLY A 29 19.23 -30.08 -11.57
C GLY A 29 18.59 -31.23 -12.34
N ASN A 30 19.02 -32.46 -12.06
CA ASN A 30 18.46 -33.67 -12.64
C ASN A 30 16.94 -33.72 -12.44
N ALA A 31 16.23 -34.07 -13.52
CA ALA A 31 14.88 -34.59 -13.49
C ALA A 31 14.73 -35.59 -12.33
N THR A 32 13.91 -35.28 -11.33
CA THR A 32 13.75 -36.10 -10.13
C THR A 32 12.28 -36.42 -9.92
N THR A 33 11.96 -37.71 -10.01
CA THR A 33 10.67 -38.28 -9.60
C THR A 33 10.79 -38.77 -8.17
N VAL A 34 9.85 -38.39 -7.31
CA VAL A 34 9.76 -38.82 -5.91
C VAL A 34 8.37 -39.38 -5.62
N GLU A 35 8.20 -40.07 -4.49
CA GLU A 35 6.86 -40.47 -4.03
C GLU A 35 5.98 -39.22 -3.81
N PRO A 36 4.70 -39.24 -4.24
CA PRO A 36 3.77 -38.15 -3.95
C PRO A 36 3.65 -37.87 -2.45
N GLY A 37 3.62 -36.60 -2.08
CA GLY A 37 3.69 -36.18 -0.69
C GLY A 37 5.08 -36.28 -0.07
N TYR A 38 6.14 -36.57 -0.83
CA TYR A 38 7.51 -36.44 -0.32
C TYR A 38 7.90 -34.96 -0.21
N TRP A 39 8.32 -34.54 0.98
CA TRP A 39 9.10 -33.31 1.16
C TRP A 39 10.30 -33.63 2.04
N LYS A 40 11.38 -32.89 1.83
CA LYS A 40 12.64 -33.18 2.49
C LYS A 40 12.67 -32.56 3.90
N SER A 41 12.22 -33.29 4.92
CA SER A 41 12.46 -32.93 6.33
C SER A 41 13.96 -32.87 6.66
N ASP A 42 14.77 -33.66 5.95
CA ASP A 42 16.18 -33.92 6.26
C ASP A 42 17.13 -32.86 5.68
N ALA A 43 16.60 -31.79 5.07
CA ALA A 43 17.41 -30.76 4.42
C ALA A 43 18.28 -29.95 5.42
N LYS A 44 17.94 -29.99 6.71
CA LYS A 44 18.59 -29.22 7.78
C LYS A 44 18.93 -30.14 8.97
N PRO A 45 19.95 -31.01 8.87
CA PRO A 45 20.30 -31.96 9.94
C PRO A 45 20.63 -31.26 11.27
N GLU A 46 21.10 -30.01 11.21
CA GLU A 46 21.39 -29.20 12.39
C GLU A 46 20.13 -28.66 13.09
N LEU A 47 18.96 -28.67 12.43
CA LEU A 47 17.69 -28.22 13.05
C LEU A 47 17.36 -29.03 14.31
N ALA A 48 17.63 -30.34 14.31
CA ALA A 48 17.42 -31.19 15.48
C ALA A 48 18.22 -30.70 16.70
N LYS A 49 19.46 -30.24 16.49
CA LYS A 49 20.29 -29.67 17.56
C LYS A 49 19.80 -28.30 18.02
N VAL A 50 19.25 -27.50 17.11
CA VAL A 50 18.62 -26.21 17.46
C VAL A 50 17.36 -26.45 18.29
N ILE A 51 16.55 -27.45 17.96
CA ILE A 51 15.39 -27.87 18.76
C ILE A 51 15.81 -28.31 20.15
N GLU A 52 16.86 -29.13 20.27
CA GLU A 52 17.41 -29.56 21.55
C GLU A 52 17.89 -28.36 22.38
N LEU A 53 18.66 -27.45 21.78
CA LEU A 53 19.12 -26.23 22.44
C LEU A 53 17.95 -25.37 22.92
N LYS A 54 16.95 -25.14 22.06
CA LYS A 54 15.72 -24.40 22.39
C LYS A 54 14.98 -25.04 23.55
N ASN A 55 14.80 -26.36 23.56
CA ASN A 55 14.08 -27.06 24.64
C ASN A 55 14.81 -26.93 25.99
N ASN A 56 16.12 -26.70 25.96
CA ASN A 56 16.94 -26.41 27.13
C ASN A 56 17.00 -24.91 27.47
N MET A 57 16.37 -24.05 26.69
CA MET A 57 16.21 -22.62 26.96
C MET A 57 14.81 -22.38 27.53
N ASN A 58 14.71 -21.82 28.73
CA ASN A 58 13.44 -21.37 29.28
C ASN A 58 13.01 -20.06 28.59
N ILE A 59 12.43 -20.13 27.40
CA ILE A 59 12.00 -18.97 26.58
C ILE A 59 10.57 -18.57 26.97
N GLY A 60 10.37 -17.33 27.38
CA GLY A 60 9.07 -16.78 27.76
C GLY A 60 8.20 -16.38 26.56
N ASP A 61 6.91 -16.20 26.80
CA ASP A 61 5.94 -15.77 25.77
C ASP A 61 6.21 -14.35 25.25
N ASP A 62 6.84 -13.52 26.09
CA ASP A 62 7.23 -12.13 25.84
C ASP A 62 8.59 -12.00 25.14
N GLU A 63 9.21 -13.13 24.75
CA GLU A 63 10.53 -13.15 24.13
C GLU A 63 10.50 -13.65 22.69
N PHE A 64 11.51 -13.24 21.94
CA PHE A 64 11.81 -13.72 20.60
C PHE A 64 13.28 -14.15 20.52
N VAL A 65 13.55 -15.36 20.03
CA VAL A 65 14.90 -15.90 19.90
C VAL A 65 15.22 -16.20 18.43
N VAL A 66 16.34 -15.69 17.96
CA VAL A 66 16.87 -15.96 16.61
C VAL A 66 18.11 -16.82 16.75
N PHE A 67 18.05 -18.05 16.22
CA PHE A 67 19.19 -18.95 16.11
C PHE A 67 19.86 -18.77 14.75
N TYR A 68 21.17 -18.89 14.70
CA TYR A 68 21.97 -18.81 13.49
C TYR A 68 22.95 -19.98 13.42
N VAL A 69 22.85 -20.77 12.37
CA VAL A 69 23.62 -22.00 12.18
C VAL A 69 24.58 -21.81 11.02
N ARG A 70 25.88 -22.01 11.29
CA ARG A 70 26.94 -21.98 10.28
C ARG A 70 27.66 -23.33 10.24
N PRO A 71 27.93 -23.89 9.04
CA PRO A 71 28.72 -25.13 8.92
C PRO A 71 30.14 -25.00 9.50
N ASP A 72 30.76 -23.83 9.36
CA ASP A 72 32.13 -23.55 9.85
C ASP A 72 32.20 -23.18 11.33
N LYS A 73 31.04 -22.93 11.97
CA LYS A 73 30.90 -22.46 13.36
C LYS A 73 31.65 -21.14 13.65
N ASP A 74 32.02 -20.39 12.62
CA ASP A 74 32.71 -19.11 12.76
C ASP A 74 31.69 -17.96 12.80
N TYR A 75 31.31 -17.59 14.01
CA TYR A 75 30.29 -16.57 14.28
C TYR A 75 30.87 -15.20 14.62
N GLU A 76 32.16 -15.12 14.97
CA GLU A 76 32.82 -13.90 15.42
C GLU A 76 32.61 -12.70 14.49
N PRO A 77 32.74 -12.85 13.15
CA PRO A 77 32.61 -11.72 12.26
C PRO A 77 31.16 -11.36 11.90
N TRP A 78 30.15 -12.05 12.46
CA TRP A 78 28.75 -11.91 12.08
C TRP A 78 27.90 -11.26 13.17
N ALA A 79 26.96 -10.42 12.77
CA ALA A 79 25.99 -9.73 13.60
C ALA A 79 24.56 -9.88 13.01
N LEU A 80 23.55 -9.58 13.82
CA LEU A 80 22.14 -9.55 13.42
C LEU A 80 21.61 -8.12 13.42
N TRP A 81 20.97 -7.74 12.31
CA TRP A 81 20.16 -6.55 12.18
C TRP A 81 18.69 -6.93 12.18
N ILE A 82 17.88 -6.25 13.00
CA ILE A 82 16.46 -6.56 13.21
C ILE A 82 15.62 -5.27 13.17
N TRP A 83 14.46 -5.31 12.50
CA TRP A 83 13.59 -4.14 12.31
C TRP A 83 12.12 -4.52 12.13
N ALA A 84 11.21 -3.53 12.28
CA ALA A 84 9.79 -3.65 11.96
C ALA A 84 9.54 -3.40 10.45
N VAL A 85 8.90 -4.36 9.75
CA VAL A 85 8.89 -4.41 8.26
C VAL A 85 8.16 -3.24 7.62
N LYS A 86 6.93 -2.93 8.05
CA LYS A 86 6.13 -1.83 7.49
C LYS A 86 6.73 -0.43 7.67
N ASP A 87 7.66 -0.27 8.59
CA ASP A 87 8.32 1.03 8.85
C ASP A 87 9.59 1.21 7.99
N GLY A 88 9.94 0.24 7.13
CA GLY A 88 10.51 0.42 5.77
C GLY A 88 11.91 1.03 5.54
N ASP A 89 12.48 1.79 6.47
CA ASP A 89 13.73 2.54 6.24
C ASP A 89 14.71 2.50 7.43
N GLY A 90 14.44 1.67 8.43
CA GLY A 90 15.28 1.57 9.62
C GLY A 90 14.98 2.60 10.71
N SER A 91 13.92 3.42 10.58
CA SER A 91 13.45 4.35 11.62
C SER A 91 13.14 3.68 12.98
N LYS A 92 12.81 2.37 12.98
CA LYS A 92 12.76 1.50 14.17
C LYS A 92 13.64 0.25 14.02
N ALA A 93 14.84 0.43 13.48
CA ALA A 93 15.86 -0.61 13.51
C ALA A 93 16.67 -0.54 14.81
N TRP A 94 17.11 -1.70 15.27
CA TRP A 94 18.10 -1.75 16.33
C TRP A 94 19.50 -1.74 15.71
N ASP A 95 20.18 -0.59 15.76
CA ASP A 95 21.48 -0.31 15.13
C ASP A 95 22.68 -0.91 15.89
N TYR A 96 22.43 -1.61 17.00
CA TYR A 96 23.50 -2.21 17.79
C TYR A 96 23.85 -3.58 17.22
N SER A 97 24.92 -3.63 16.43
CA SER A 97 25.56 -4.89 16.05
C SER A 97 26.04 -5.58 17.33
N GLN A 98 25.34 -6.63 17.74
CA GLN A 98 25.72 -7.45 18.89
C GLN A 98 26.36 -8.74 18.41
N LYS A 99 27.28 -9.27 19.20
CA LYS A 99 27.83 -10.60 18.95
C LYS A 99 26.78 -11.63 19.36
N PHE A 100 26.64 -12.68 18.56
CA PHE A 100 25.80 -13.81 18.94
C PHE A 100 26.35 -14.47 20.22
N GLU A 101 25.45 -14.89 21.10
CA GLU A 101 25.80 -15.87 22.12
C GLU A 101 25.95 -17.23 21.42
N VAL A 102 26.97 -18.02 21.78
CA VAL A 102 27.18 -19.35 21.19
C VAL A 102 27.07 -20.40 22.28
N LYS A 103 26.16 -21.35 22.09
CA LYS A 103 25.98 -22.49 22.98
C LYS A 103 25.82 -23.76 22.16
N ASP A 104 26.50 -24.82 22.56
CA ASP A 104 26.51 -26.11 21.86
C ASP A 104 26.85 -26.02 20.35
N GLY A 105 27.68 -25.02 20.00
CA GLY A 105 28.10 -24.76 18.63
C GLY A 105 27.04 -24.09 17.75
N ILE A 106 25.96 -23.55 18.34
CA ILE A 106 24.90 -22.81 17.66
C ILE A 106 24.90 -21.37 18.20
N ALA A 107 24.89 -20.39 17.29
CA ALA A 107 24.72 -18.99 17.65
C ALA A 107 23.24 -18.66 17.89
N TYR A 108 22.95 -17.78 18.85
CA TYR A 108 21.61 -17.25 19.05
C TYR A 108 21.64 -15.82 19.61
N MET A 109 20.50 -15.14 19.48
CA MET A 109 20.19 -13.89 20.15
C MET A 109 18.77 -13.93 20.71
N ARG A 110 18.58 -13.27 21.84
CA ARG A 110 17.32 -13.25 22.59
C ARG A 110 16.86 -11.82 22.80
N PHE A 111 15.60 -11.57 22.52
CA PHE A 111 14.99 -10.25 22.57
C PHE A 111 13.71 -10.29 23.39
N LYS A 112 13.42 -9.22 24.12
CA LYS A 112 12.10 -8.93 24.66
C LYS A 112 11.28 -8.20 23.60
N LYS A 113 10.06 -8.68 23.34
CA LYS A 113 9.19 -8.17 22.28
C LYS A 113 8.74 -6.72 22.50
N ASP A 114 8.74 -6.27 23.76
CA ASP A 114 8.45 -4.88 24.14
C ASP A 114 9.58 -3.90 23.79
N GLY A 115 10.71 -4.40 23.31
CA GLY A 115 11.88 -3.60 22.94
C GLY A 115 12.82 -3.28 24.10
N SER A 116 12.58 -3.78 25.31
CA SER A 116 13.43 -3.50 26.49
C SER A 116 14.88 -3.98 26.31
N THR A 117 15.11 -5.04 25.53
CA THR A 117 16.45 -5.53 25.16
C THR A 117 17.06 -4.82 23.96
N THR A 118 16.28 -3.99 23.25
CA THR A 118 16.69 -3.25 22.05
C THR A 118 16.71 -1.74 22.28
N GLY A 119 16.93 -1.32 23.53
CA GLY A 119 17.00 0.11 23.90
C GLY A 119 15.67 0.85 23.79
N GLY A 120 14.54 0.14 23.83
CA GLY A 120 13.19 0.68 23.68
C GLY A 120 12.63 0.59 22.26
N THR A 121 13.42 0.12 21.28
CA THR A 121 12.98 0.01 19.88
C THR A 121 12.20 -1.28 19.64
N THR A 122 10.93 -1.17 19.28
CA THR A 122 10.11 -2.32 18.87
C THR A 122 10.48 -2.78 17.45
N PHE A 123 10.71 -4.08 17.26
CA PHE A 123 11.11 -4.69 15.99
C PHE A 123 10.01 -5.57 15.36
N ILE A 124 8.79 -5.50 15.90
CA ILE A 124 7.61 -6.19 15.40
C ILE A 124 6.66 -5.11 14.90
N ASP A 125 6.25 -5.19 13.63
CA ASP A 125 5.31 -4.23 13.07
C ASP A 125 3.85 -4.54 13.46
N ALA A 126 2.93 -3.69 13.02
CA ALA A 126 1.50 -3.82 13.33
C ALA A 126 0.86 -5.12 12.79
N ASP A 127 1.48 -5.79 11.82
CA ASP A 127 1.03 -7.07 11.26
C ASP A 127 1.73 -8.27 11.93
N GLY A 128 2.54 -8.02 12.96
CA GLY A 128 3.31 -9.06 13.62
C GLY A 128 4.54 -9.51 12.83
N LYS A 129 5.04 -8.70 11.88
CA LYS A 129 6.20 -9.06 11.06
C LYS A 129 7.49 -8.43 11.59
N THR A 130 8.59 -9.19 11.49
CA THR A 130 9.94 -8.77 11.86
C THR A 130 10.89 -9.03 10.70
N GLY A 131 11.70 -8.04 10.33
CA GLY A 131 12.79 -8.19 9.38
C GLY A 131 14.09 -8.64 10.05
N LEU A 132 14.86 -9.49 9.37
CA LEU A 132 16.10 -10.09 9.84
C LEU A 132 17.18 -10.06 8.75
N ILE A 133 18.33 -9.47 9.05
CA ILE A 133 19.53 -9.50 8.20
C ILE A 133 20.70 -9.98 9.06
N VAL A 134 21.29 -11.11 8.69
CA VAL A 134 22.60 -11.51 9.21
C VAL A 134 23.66 -10.88 8.31
N ARG A 135 24.59 -10.13 8.88
CA ARG A 135 25.62 -9.38 8.14
C ARG A 135 26.96 -9.42 8.87
N LYS A 136 28.04 -9.03 8.19
CA LYS A 136 29.33 -8.82 8.85
C LYS A 136 29.26 -7.67 9.86
N ASP A 137 29.83 -7.84 11.05
CA ASP A 137 29.86 -6.80 12.08
C ASP A 137 30.60 -5.53 11.60
N SER A 138 31.64 -5.73 10.78
CA SER A 138 32.47 -4.67 10.21
C SER A 138 31.85 -3.92 9.03
N GLY A 139 30.65 -4.29 8.55
CA GLY A 139 30.08 -3.68 7.35
C GLY A 139 28.68 -4.17 7.00
N TRP A 140 28.27 -3.97 5.74
CA TRP A 140 26.93 -4.35 5.25
C TRP A 140 26.92 -5.62 4.40
N ASP A 141 28.02 -6.36 4.40
CA ASP A 141 28.11 -7.64 3.69
C ASP A 141 27.15 -8.65 4.32
N LYS A 142 26.05 -8.92 3.62
CA LYS A 142 24.98 -9.82 4.09
C LYS A 142 25.38 -11.28 3.90
N ASP A 143 24.88 -12.14 4.79
CA ASP A 143 25.01 -13.59 4.70
C ASP A 143 24.25 -14.17 3.49
N CYS A 144 23.20 -13.50 3.03
CA CYS A 144 22.48 -13.83 1.80
C CYS A 144 22.00 -12.55 1.08
N ALA A 145 21.57 -12.69 -0.17
CA ALA A 145 21.10 -11.55 -0.97
C ALA A 145 19.79 -10.93 -0.45
N ASP A 146 18.87 -11.76 0.04
CA ASP A 146 17.51 -11.36 0.39
C ASP A 146 17.40 -10.94 1.85
N ASP A 147 16.52 -9.98 2.12
CA ASP A 147 16.07 -9.63 3.47
C ASP A 147 15.08 -10.68 3.94
N ARG A 148 15.32 -11.25 5.13
CA ARG A 148 14.46 -12.31 5.66
C ARG A 148 13.36 -11.70 6.50
N ILE A 149 12.14 -12.21 6.36
CA ILE A 149 10.98 -11.80 7.15
C ILE A 149 10.53 -12.96 8.04
N TRP A 150 10.18 -12.67 9.29
CA TRP A 150 9.60 -13.59 10.25
C TRP A 150 8.20 -13.11 10.65
N ASP A 151 7.26 -14.04 10.70
CA ASP A 151 5.91 -13.80 11.21
C ASP A 151 5.82 -14.30 12.66
N GLN A 152 5.59 -13.38 13.59
CA GLN A 152 5.54 -13.68 15.02
C GLN A 152 4.35 -14.59 15.41
N SER A 153 3.34 -14.74 14.54
CA SER A 153 2.24 -15.68 14.76
C SER A 153 2.66 -17.15 14.60
N VAL A 154 3.78 -17.41 13.92
CA VAL A 154 4.31 -18.76 13.73
C VAL A 154 4.86 -19.32 15.04
N SER A 155 5.78 -18.58 15.67
CA SER A 155 6.49 -18.99 16.89
C SER A 155 7.37 -17.86 17.43
N ASN A 156 7.70 -17.94 18.72
CA ASN A 156 8.67 -17.07 19.40
C ASN A 156 10.13 -17.39 19.07
N THR A 157 10.37 -18.38 18.21
CA THR A 157 11.72 -18.84 17.87
C THR A 157 11.88 -19.02 16.38
N CYS A 158 12.94 -18.45 15.84
CA CYS A 158 13.31 -18.52 14.43
C CYS A 158 14.74 -19.05 14.29
N VAL A 159 15.03 -19.84 13.27
CA VAL A 159 16.40 -20.24 12.91
C VAL A 159 16.73 -19.83 11.48
N ILE A 160 17.97 -19.35 11.32
CA ILE A 160 18.60 -18.99 10.05
C ILE A 160 19.77 -19.95 9.81
N PHE A 161 19.86 -20.51 8.62
CA PHE A 161 21.04 -21.25 8.17
C PHE A 161 21.87 -20.37 7.25
N SER A 162 23.19 -20.36 7.43
CA SER A 162 24.07 -19.49 6.65
C SER A 162 23.94 -19.68 5.15
N GLY A 163 23.87 -18.56 4.43
CA GLY A 163 23.70 -18.50 2.97
C GLY A 163 22.27 -18.74 2.51
N ASP A 164 21.37 -19.18 3.38
CA ASP A 164 19.97 -19.46 3.04
C ASP A 164 19.16 -18.17 2.99
N GLN A 165 18.35 -17.96 1.96
CA GLN A 165 17.48 -16.79 1.85
C GLN A 165 16.24 -16.85 2.77
N GLN A 166 16.03 -17.97 3.47
CA GLN A 166 14.82 -18.22 4.26
C GLN A 166 15.08 -18.30 5.77
N THR A 167 13.98 -18.24 6.52
CA THR A 167 13.87 -18.40 7.98
C THR A 167 13.01 -19.61 8.28
N TYR A 168 13.24 -20.27 9.41
CA TYR A 168 12.53 -21.50 9.76
C TYR A 168 12.08 -21.49 11.21
N ASN A 169 10.95 -22.13 11.52
CA ASN A 169 10.54 -22.37 12.90
C ASN A 169 11.52 -23.35 13.56
N VAL A 170 11.81 -23.13 14.84
CA VAL A 170 12.54 -24.10 15.67
C VAL A 170 11.55 -25.10 16.26
N GLY A 171 11.19 -26.06 15.42
CA GLY A 171 10.25 -27.15 15.68
C GLY A 171 10.31 -28.18 14.56
N GLU A 172 9.30 -29.04 14.43
CA GLU A 172 9.18 -29.89 13.25
C GLU A 172 9.21 -29.04 11.98
N TYR A 173 10.12 -29.35 11.05
CA TYR A 173 10.24 -28.63 9.80
C TYR A 173 8.96 -28.81 8.97
N LYS A 174 8.30 -27.71 8.64
CA LYS A 174 7.17 -27.66 7.70
C LYS A 174 7.54 -26.79 6.51
N PRO A 175 7.33 -27.24 5.26
CA PRO A 175 7.48 -26.36 4.11
C PRO A 175 6.49 -25.20 4.17
N ARG A 176 6.81 -24.09 3.50
CA ARG A 176 5.95 -22.90 3.43
C ARG A 176 5.82 -22.38 2.01
N PHE A 177 4.77 -21.61 1.77
CA PHE A 177 4.65 -20.79 0.57
C PHE A 177 5.53 -19.55 0.75
N VAL A 178 6.36 -19.27 -0.24
CA VAL A 178 7.21 -18.06 -0.27
C VAL A 178 6.54 -16.96 -1.09
N ALA A 179 5.78 -17.34 -2.12
CA ALA A 179 4.96 -16.44 -2.90
C ALA A 179 3.82 -17.22 -3.57
N ALA A 180 2.70 -16.56 -3.82
CA ALA A 180 1.64 -17.07 -4.69
C ALA A 180 0.99 -15.89 -5.42
N ARG A 181 0.74 -16.03 -6.72
CA ARG A 181 0.05 -15.03 -7.54
C ARG A 181 -0.79 -15.68 -8.61
N LEU A 182 -1.75 -14.94 -9.16
CA LEU A 182 -2.45 -15.34 -10.37
C LEU A 182 -1.52 -15.24 -11.59
N GLU A 183 -1.53 -16.28 -12.43
CA GLU A 183 -0.95 -16.29 -13.78
C GLU A 183 -2.03 -16.10 -14.85
N SER A 184 -3.27 -16.50 -14.55
CA SER A 184 -4.50 -16.24 -15.31
C SER A 184 -5.69 -16.10 -14.34
N GLU A 185 -6.90 -15.86 -14.86
CA GLU A 185 -8.11 -15.79 -14.02
C GLU A 185 -8.43 -17.09 -13.28
N ASP A 186 -7.87 -18.24 -13.70
CA ASP A 186 -8.11 -19.57 -13.13
C ASP A 186 -6.83 -20.32 -12.72
N THR A 187 -5.66 -19.70 -12.83
CA THR A 187 -4.37 -20.36 -12.57
C THR A 187 -3.53 -19.58 -11.57
N ILE A 188 -3.10 -20.26 -10.51
CA ILE A 188 -2.18 -19.74 -9.49
C ILE A 188 -0.80 -20.35 -9.73
N VAL A 189 0.23 -19.51 -9.69
CA VAL A 189 1.63 -19.96 -9.59
C VAL A 189 2.14 -19.64 -8.20
N ALA A 190 2.65 -20.66 -7.51
CA ALA A 190 3.21 -20.53 -6.16
C ALA A 190 4.65 -21.02 -6.10
N ARG A 191 5.47 -20.32 -5.32
CA ARG A 191 6.83 -20.72 -4.96
C ARG A 191 6.84 -21.26 -3.55
N LEU A 192 7.48 -22.40 -3.36
CA LEU A 192 7.59 -23.12 -2.11
C LEU A 192 9.01 -22.94 -1.53
N SER A 193 9.17 -23.07 -0.23
CA SER A 193 10.47 -22.97 0.44
C SER A 193 11.41 -24.12 0.08
N ASP A 194 10.83 -25.29 -0.17
CA ASP A 194 11.54 -26.52 -0.52
C ASP A 194 10.73 -27.31 -1.56
N GLY A 195 11.38 -28.31 -2.16
CA GLY A 195 10.72 -29.19 -3.11
C GLY A 195 9.63 -30.03 -2.45
N TYR A 196 8.50 -30.15 -3.13
CA TYR A 196 7.39 -31.01 -2.73
C TYR A 196 7.05 -31.99 -3.88
N GLY A 197 6.85 -33.26 -3.55
CA GLY A 197 6.47 -34.33 -4.47
C GLY A 197 4.99 -34.25 -4.82
N LEU A 198 4.67 -33.78 -6.01
CA LEU A 198 3.30 -33.67 -6.52
C LEU A 198 2.74 -35.03 -6.98
N ASP A 199 1.43 -35.12 -7.10
CA ASP A 199 0.78 -36.29 -7.68
C ASP A 199 1.14 -36.45 -9.17
N LEU A 200 1.41 -37.70 -9.57
CA LEU A 200 1.70 -38.04 -10.97
C LEU A 200 0.45 -38.12 -11.86
N LYS A 201 -0.73 -37.81 -11.32
CA LYS A 201 -2.00 -37.73 -12.04
C LYS A 201 -2.66 -36.37 -11.76
N PRO A 202 -3.53 -35.88 -12.65
CA PRO A 202 -4.31 -34.67 -12.38
C PRO A 202 -5.08 -34.79 -11.07
N GLY A 203 -5.07 -33.72 -10.30
CA GLY A 203 -5.69 -33.67 -8.97
C GLY A 203 -5.14 -32.53 -8.14
N THR A 204 -5.44 -32.54 -6.84
CA THR A 204 -5.14 -31.43 -5.95
C THR A 204 -3.71 -31.47 -5.39
N SER A 205 -3.03 -32.64 -5.40
CA SER A 205 -1.81 -32.85 -4.61
C SER A 205 -1.95 -32.38 -3.14
N ASN A 206 -3.16 -32.52 -2.58
CA ASN A 206 -3.60 -32.04 -1.26
C ASN A 206 -3.54 -30.51 -1.02
N PHE A 207 -3.31 -29.71 -2.07
CA PHE A 207 -3.50 -28.26 -1.98
C PHE A 207 -5.00 -27.92 -1.90
N VAL A 208 -5.30 -26.81 -1.24
CA VAL A 208 -6.66 -26.26 -1.15
C VAL A 208 -6.59 -24.76 -1.42
N VAL A 209 -7.50 -24.26 -2.26
CA VAL A 209 -7.63 -22.83 -2.55
C VAL A 209 -8.98 -22.34 -2.04
N THR A 210 -8.97 -21.31 -1.20
CA THR A 210 -10.18 -20.80 -0.52
C THR A 210 -10.33 -19.29 -0.68
N GLU A 211 -11.54 -18.82 -0.44
CA GLU A 211 -11.89 -17.41 -0.23
C GLU A 211 -12.32 -17.24 1.23
N PRO A 212 -11.40 -16.90 2.16
CA PRO A 212 -11.67 -16.98 3.59
C PRO A 212 -12.85 -16.13 4.06
N LYS A 213 -13.13 -15.02 3.36
CA LYS A 213 -14.21 -14.10 3.72
C LYS A 213 -15.61 -14.66 3.45
N THR A 214 -15.77 -15.47 2.41
CA THR A 214 -17.07 -16.07 2.05
C THR A 214 -17.15 -17.55 2.42
N GLY A 215 -16.02 -18.18 2.75
CA GLY A 215 -15.93 -19.61 3.01
C GLY A 215 -15.95 -20.46 1.73
N LYS A 216 -15.92 -19.84 0.54
CA LYS A 216 -15.86 -20.57 -0.74
C LYS A 216 -14.54 -21.35 -0.83
N THR A 217 -14.63 -22.59 -1.28
CA THR A 217 -13.48 -23.40 -1.69
C THR A 217 -13.51 -23.56 -3.19
N TYR A 218 -12.43 -23.23 -3.87
CA TYR A 218 -12.28 -23.39 -5.31
C TYR A 218 -11.90 -24.85 -5.62
N GLU A 219 -12.61 -25.46 -6.57
CA GLU A 219 -12.22 -26.78 -7.08
C GLU A 219 -10.90 -26.68 -7.85
N ILE A 220 -9.93 -27.51 -7.49
CA ILE A 220 -8.64 -27.61 -8.18
C ILE A 220 -8.73 -28.76 -9.19
N LYS A 221 -8.53 -28.44 -10.48
CA LYS A 221 -8.45 -29.44 -11.56
C LYS A 221 -7.09 -30.14 -11.57
N ASP A 222 -6.02 -29.39 -11.31
CA ASP A 222 -4.68 -29.90 -11.47
C ASP A 222 -3.63 -29.08 -10.69
N VAL A 223 -2.57 -29.77 -10.25
CA VAL A 223 -1.35 -29.17 -9.70
C VAL A 223 -0.15 -29.82 -10.36
N VAL A 224 0.71 -29.00 -10.97
CA VAL A 224 1.89 -29.47 -11.71
C VAL A 224 3.14 -28.68 -11.35
N ASN A 225 4.30 -29.26 -11.66
CA ASN A 225 5.56 -28.54 -11.64
C ASN A 225 5.50 -27.39 -12.65
N ALA A 226 5.74 -26.16 -12.20
CA ALA A 226 5.64 -24.97 -13.06
C ALA A 226 6.85 -24.81 -14.00
N ASP A 227 7.94 -25.54 -13.76
CA ASP A 227 9.22 -25.43 -14.47
C ASP A 227 9.53 -26.64 -15.35
N ARG A 228 8.84 -27.76 -15.14
CA ARG A 228 9.17 -29.06 -15.76
C ARG A 228 7.91 -29.84 -16.10
N THR A 229 8.08 -31.00 -16.73
CA THR A 229 6.97 -31.92 -17.03
C THR A 229 6.42 -32.58 -15.75
N ARG A 230 5.23 -33.16 -15.82
CA ARG A 230 4.56 -33.80 -14.67
C ARG A 230 5.39 -34.93 -14.05
N GLU A 231 6.09 -35.69 -14.88
CA GLU A 231 6.93 -36.82 -14.45
C GLU A 231 8.06 -36.35 -13.53
N ASN A 232 8.44 -35.07 -13.63
CA ASN A 232 9.35 -34.38 -12.73
C ASN A 232 8.57 -33.75 -11.58
N ASN A 233 7.96 -34.59 -10.74
CA ASN A 233 6.98 -34.16 -9.74
C ASN A 233 7.58 -33.48 -8.50
N PHE A 234 8.89 -33.48 -8.32
CA PHE A 234 9.53 -32.74 -7.23
C PHE A 234 9.69 -31.26 -7.59
N ALA A 235 8.84 -30.40 -7.04
CA ALA A 235 8.69 -29.01 -7.48
C ALA A 235 8.89 -28.01 -6.34
N THR A 236 9.68 -26.95 -6.58
CA THR A 236 9.76 -25.75 -5.74
C THR A 236 8.91 -24.61 -6.28
N ARG A 237 8.43 -24.72 -7.53
CA ARG A 237 7.44 -23.84 -8.12
C ARG A 237 6.33 -24.67 -8.71
N ILE A 238 5.10 -24.39 -8.30
CA ILE A 238 3.91 -25.15 -8.70
C ILE A 238 2.95 -24.26 -9.48
N ARG A 239 2.20 -24.88 -10.37
CA ARG A 239 1.08 -24.28 -11.08
C ARG A 239 -0.18 -25.03 -10.69
N VAL A 240 -1.15 -24.30 -10.14
CA VAL A 240 -2.45 -24.79 -9.67
C VAL A 240 -3.52 -24.27 -10.61
N THR A 241 -4.21 -25.16 -11.31
CA THR A 241 -5.31 -24.81 -12.23
C THR A 241 -6.65 -25.11 -11.57
N LEU A 242 -7.52 -24.10 -11.54
CA LEU A 242 -8.82 -24.13 -10.90
C LEU A 242 -9.93 -24.51 -11.90
N ALA A 243 -11.07 -24.93 -11.37
CA ALA A 243 -12.22 -25.30 -12.20
C ALA A 243 -12.94 -24.10 -12.81
N GLU A 244 -12.83 -22.96 -12.15
CA GLU A 244 -13.51 -21.70 -12.45
C GLU A 244 -12.57 -20.51 -12.22
N ASN A 245 -12.93 -19.35 -12.76
CA ASN A 245 -12.19 -18.12 -12.54
C ASN A 245 -12.37 -17.64 -11.10
N VAL A 246 -11.32 -17.07 -10.54
CA VAL A 246 -11.35 -16.52 -9.19
C VAL A 246 -12.05 -15.17 -9.13
N ASN A 247 -12.71 -14.88 -8.02
CA ASN A 247 -13.26 -13.56 -7.76
C ASN A 247 -12.21 -12.66 -7.09
N VAL A 248 -11.59 -11.77 -7.89
CA VAL A 248 -10.53 -10.87 -7.43
C VAL A 248 -10.99 -9.80 -6.42
N ASN A 249 -12.30 -9.67 -6.18
CA ASN A 249 -12.87 -8.72 -5.23
C ASN A 249 -12.65 -9.18 -3.77
N TYR A 250 -12.39 -10.47 -3.57
CA TYR A 250 -12.18 -11.08 -2.26
C TYR A 250 -10.76 -11.61 -2.11
N PRO A 251 -10.23 -11.74 -0.87
CA PRO A 251 -8.94 -12.37 -0.63
C PRO A 251 -9.02 -13.86 -1.00
N ILE A 252 -7.98 -14.36 -1.66
CA ILE A 252 -7.83 -15.77 -2.02
C ILE A 252 -6.60 -16.30 -1.30
N GLU A 253 -6.71 -17.48 -0.72
CA GLU A 253 -5.62 -18.16 -0.04
C GLU A 253 -5.36 -19.54 -0.65
N ILE A 254 -4.09 -19.92 -0.71
CA ILE A 254 -3.66 -21.29 -0.96
C ILE A 254 -3.15 -21.90 0.34
N SER A 255 -3.50 -23.16 0.60
CA SER A 255 -3.09 -23.88 1.80
C SER A 255 -2.77 -25.34 1.48
N HIS A 256 -2.09 -26.01 2.41
CA HIS A 256 -1.78 -27.43 2.32
C HIS A 256 -1.60 -28.00 3.74
N PRO A 257 -2.10 -29.22 4.07
CA PRO A 257 -2.10 -29.76 5.43
C PRO A 257 -0.73 -29.86 6.13
N VAL A 258 0.33 -30.12 5.35
CA VAL A 258 1.70 -30.25 5.89
C VAL A 258 2.50 -28.94 5.87
N PHE A 259 1.95 -27.88 5.28
CA PHE A 259 2.62 -26.59 5.20
C PHE A 259 2.35 -25.76 6.46
N GLU A 260 3.23 -24.83 6.76
CA GLU A 260 3.20 -24.01 7.98
C GLU A 260 1.89 -23.21 8.14
N SER A 261 1.46 -22.53 7.07
CA SER A 261 0.23 -21.74 7.06
C SER A 261 -0.35 -21.64 5.65
N ALA A 262 -1.59 -21.15 5.56
CA ALA A 262 -2.13 -20.63 4.31
C ALA A 262 -1.35 -19.39 3.85
N PHE A 263 -1.43 -19.07 2.57
CA PHE A 263 -0.75 -17.91 1.97
C PHE A 263 -1.71 -17.14 1.07
N GLN A 264 -1.79 -15.83 1.27
CA GLN A 264 -2.62 -14.95 0.45
C GLN A 264 -2.05 -14.83 -0.97
N VAL A 265 -2.87 -15.17 -1.96
CA VAL A 265 -2.52 -15.07 -3.38
C VAL A 265 -2.58 -13.61 -3.83
N ASP A 266 -1.51 -13.13 -4.48
CA ASP A 266 -1.51 -11.81 -5.11
C ASP A 266 -2.37 -11.81 -6.38
N THR A 267 -3.45 -11.02 -6.35
CA THR A 267 -4.43 -10.87 -7.43
C THR A 267 -4.31 -9.55 -8.19
N SER A 268 -3.33 -8.71 -7.84
CA SER A 268 -3.30 -7.30 -8.21
C SER A 268 -3.26 -7.06 -9.73
N GLU A 269 -2.53 -7.91 -10.46
CA GLU A 269 -2.44 -7.83 -11.92
C GLU A 269 -3.77 -8.15 -12.62
N PHE A 270 -4.67 -8.89 -11.97
CA PHE A 270 -5.96 -9.28 -12.54
C PHE A 270 -7.10 -8.39 -12.03
N ALA A 271 -6.94 -7.79 -10.84
CA ALA A 271 -7.88 -6.80 -10.32
C ALA A 271 -8.07 -5.62 -11.29
N TRP A 272 -6.98 -5.03 -11.83
CA TRP A 272 -7.13 -3.92 -12.77
C TRP A 272 -7.73 -4.36 -14.12
N LYS A 273 -7.36 -5.55 -14.64
CA LYS A 273 -7.95 -6.11 -15.87
C LYS A 273 -9.45 -6.38 -15.69
N ALA A 274 -9.86 -6.84 -14.51
CA ALA A 274 -11.27 -7.01 -14.18
C ALA A 274 -11.99 -5.66 -14.12
N ALA A 275 -11.37 -4.65 -13.51
CA ALA A 275 -11.92 -3.28 -13.43
C ALA A 275 -12.17 -2.66 -14.82
N GLU A 276 -11.26 -2.87 -15.78
CA GLU A 276 -11.41 -2.32 -17.15
C GLU A 276 -12.65 -2.83 -17.89
N LYS A 277 -13.17 -4.02 -17.52
CA LYS A 277 -14.38 -4.59 -18.12
C LYS A 277 -15.65 -3.83 -17.72
N THR A 278 -15.60 -3.05 -16.65
CA THR A 278 -16.73 -2.34 -16.06
C THR A 278 -16.45 -0.84 -15.99
N ILE A 279 -15.81 -0.24 -16.99
CA ILE A 279 -15.62 1.22 -17.01
C ILE A 279 -16.97 1.87 -17.34
N PRO A 280 -17.46 2.80 -16.49
CA PRO A 280 -18.72 3.49 -16.75
C PRO A 280 -18.61 4.37 -17.99
N GLY A 281 -19.72 4.54 -18.71
CA GLY A 281 -19.81 5.46 -19.82
C GLY A 281 -19.52 6.91 -19.41
N SER A 282 -19.13 7.75 -20.37
CA SER A 282 -18.81 9.17 -20.10
C SER A 282 -20.01 10.00 -19.64
N ASP A 283 -21.22 9.46 -19.78
CA ASP A 283 -22.49 10.03 -19.31
C ASP A 283 -22.74 9.77 -17.81
N VAL A 284 -22.04 8.81 -17.20
CA VAL A 284 -22.12 8.54 -15.77
C VAL A 284 -21.40 9.65 -15.00
N LYS A 285 -22.15 10.37 -14.16
CA LYS A 285 -21.60 11.42 -13.29
C LYS A 285 -21.05 10.80 -12.01
N LEU A 286 -19.74 10.82 -11.85
CA LEU A 286 -19.04 10.36 -10.66
C LEU A 286 -18.92 11.47 -9.60
N GLY A 287 -18.77 11.04 -8.34
CA GLY A 287 -18.66 11.87 -7.15
C GLY A 287 -19.99 12.18 -6.48
N CYS A 288 -20.00 13.22 -5.64
CA CYS A 288 -21.21 13.74 -5.01
C CYS A 288 -21.89 14.82 -5.85
N THR A 289 -23.19 14.68 -6.09
CA THR A 289 -24.07 15.73 -6.65
C THR A 289 -25.12 16.11 -5.63
N TYR A 290 -25.19 17.38 -5.26
CA TYR A 290 -26.24 17.94 -4.39
C TYR A 290 -27.27 18.72 -5.22
N ASP A 291 -28.55 18.46 -4.99
CA ASP A 291 -29.67 19.17 -5.59
C ASP A 291 -30.39 20.03 -4.54
N ALA A 292 -30.20 21.34 -4.63
CA ALA A 292 -30.80 22.31 -3.72
C ALA A 292 -32.34 22.40 -3.84
N SER A 293 -32.93 21.99 -4.97
CA SER A 293 -34.39 22.03 -5.14
C SER A 293 -35.10 20.93 -4.35
N THR A 294 -34.42 19.80 -4.14
CA THR A 294 -34.93 18.65 -3.38
C THR A 294 -34.24 18.47 -2.02
N ASN A 295 -33.15 19.21 -1.77
CA ASN A 295 -32.25 19.07 -0.61
C ASN A 295 -31.67 17.65 -0.46
N LYS A 296 -31.36 16.99 -1.57
CA LYS A 296 -30.83 15.61 -1.57
C LYS A 296 -29.48 15.55 -2.26
N ALA A 297 -28.68 14.56 -1.87
CA ALA A 297 -27.40 14.26 -2.51
C ALA A 297 -27.38 12.84 -3.07
N SER A 298 -26.71 12.68 -4.21
CA SER A 298 -26.40 11.40 -4.85
C SER A 298 -24.89 11.20 -4.88
N PHE A 299 -24.43 10.01 -4.48
CA PHE A 299 -23.03 9.64 -4.40
C PHE A 299 -22.78 8.47 -5.34
N VAL A 300 -21.81 8.64 -6.24
CA VAL A 300 -21.45 7.61 -7.23
C VAL A 300 -19.94 7.42 -7.21
N LEU A 301 -19.47 6.25 -6.77
CA LEU A 301 -18.06 5.90 -6.68
C LEU A 301 -17.75 4.72 -7.60
N TRP A 302 -16.78 4.86 -8.52
CA TRP A 302 -16.29 3.73 -9.29
C TRP A 302 -15.26 2.94 -8.47
N ALA A 303 -15.62 1.71 -8.08
CA ALA A 303 -14.77 0.85 -7.25
C ALA A 303 -15.05 -0.64 -7.56
N PRO A 304 -14.80 -1.09 -8.80
CA PRO A 304 -15.33 -2.34 -9.34
C PRO A 304 -14.79 -3.61 -8.68
N THR A 305 -13.58 -3.52 -8.10
CA THR A 305 -12.92 -4.63 -7.40
C THR A 305 -13.18 -4.62 -5.89
N SER A 306 -14.12 -3.81 -5.43
CA SER A 306 -14.51 -3.79 -4.03
C SER A 306 -15.58 -4.85 -3.79
N SER A 307 -15.53 -5.49 -2.63
CA SER A 307 -16.59 -6.38 -2.16
C SER A 307 -17.68 -5.61 -1.40
N ASP A 308 -17.32 -4.47 -0.81
CA ASP A 308 -18.23 -3.64 -0.01
C ASP A 308 -17.78 -2.17 -0.03
N VAL A 309 -18.76 -1.26 -0.08
CA VAL A 309 -18.53 0.18 0.05
C VAL A 309 -19.58 0.79 0.97
N VAL A 310 -19.11 1.50 1.98
CA VAL A 310 -19.95 2.27 2.92
C VAL A 310 -19.62 3.75 2.80
N LEU A 311 -20.64 4.57 2.53
CA LEU A 311 -20.57 6.02 2.63
C LEU A 311 -20.66 6.44 4.11
N ASN A 312 -19.69 7.21 4.57
CA ASN A 312 -19.64 7.72 5.94
C ASN A 312 -19.89 9.24 5.92
N LEU A 313 -20.92 9.69 6.62
CA LEU A 313 -21.36 11.09 6.65
C LEU A 313 -21.06 11.71 8.00
N TYR A 314 -20.53 12.93 8.00
CA TYR A 314 -20.15 13.70 9.19
C TYR A 314 -20.79 15.07 9.12
N ASN A 315 -21.57 15.43 10.13
CA ASN A 315 -22.26 16.73 10.16
C ASN A 315 -21.36 17.92 10.53
N LYS A 316 -20.09 17.67 10.86
CA LYS A 316 -19.06 18.68 11.17
C LYS A 316 -17.66 18.09 10.97
N ASP A 317 -16.70 18.97 10.74
CA ASP A 317 -15.28 18.61 10.66
C ASP A 317 -14.74 18.11 12.03
N GLY A 318 -13.67 17.32 12.01
CA GLY A 318 -12.95 16.86 13.20
C GLY A 318 -13.63 15.74 13.99
N LEU A 319 -14.80 15.25 13.56
CA LEU A 319 -15.41 14.06 14.16
C LEU A 319 -14.54 12.82 13.96
N LYS A 320 -14.39 11.97 14.98
CA LYS A 320 -13.71 10.67 14.85
C LYS A 320 -14.61 9.64 14.17
N GLU A 321 -15.87 9.58 14.59
CA GLU A 321 -16.87 8.64 14.09
C GLU A 321 -17.89 9.33 13.18
N PRO A 322 -18.43 8.63 12.17
CA PRO A 322 -19.48 9.17 11.31
C PRO A 322 -20.76 9.44 12.09
N THR A 323 -21.44 10.52 11.73
CA THR A 323 -22.79 10.82 12.20
C THR A 323 -23.80 9.80 11.63
N LYS A 324 -23.58 9.34 10.40
CA LYS A 324 -24.43 8.36 9.71
C LYS A 324 -23.59 7.56 8.71
N THR A 325 -23.91 6.28 8.56
CA THR A 325 -23.32 5.41 7.53
C THR A 325 -24.42 4.91 6.59
N VAL A 326 -24.08 4.74 5.32
CA VAL A 326 -25.00 4.23 4.29
C VAL A 326 -24.26 3.17 3.47
N ALA A 327 -24.75 1.93 3.50
CA ALA A 327 -24.27 0.89 2.59
C ALA A 327 -24.61 1.29 1.15
N MET A 328 -23.64 1.22 0.25
CA MET A 328 -23.84 1.58 -1.15
C MET A 328 -24.28 0.37 -1.97
N THR A 329 -25.01 0.61 -3.05
CA THR A 329 -25.49 -0.42 -3.97
C THR A 329 -24.55 -0.54 -5.16
N PHE A 330 -24.02 -1.74 -5.40
CA PHE A 330 -23.14 -2.04 -6.53
C PHE A 330 -23.91 -2.31 -7.82
N ASP A 331 -23.44 -1.76 -8.93
CA ASP A 331 -23.86 -2.10 -10.28
C ASP A 331 -22.74 -2.87 -11.00
N ALA A 332 -22.97 -4.15 -11.27
CA ALA A 332 -21.99 -5.02 -11.91
C ALA A 332 -21.72 -4.69 -13.39
N VAL A 333 -22.60 -3.93 -14.07
CA VAL A 333 -22.40 -3.52 -15.46
C VAL A 333 -21.39 -2.39 -15.56
N THR A 334 -21.49 -1.42 -14.64
CA THR A 334 -20.70 -0.18 -14.68
C THR A 334 -19.61 -0.11 -13.60
N GLY A 335 -19.57 -1.07 -12.69
CA GLY A 335 -18.57 -1.12 -11.61
C GLY A 335 -18.73 -0.01 -10.56
N VAL A 336 -19.85 0.72 -10.58
CA VAL A 336 -20.10 1.84 -9.67
C VAL A 336 -20.89 1.40 -8.45
N TRP A 337 -20.60 2.07 -7.34
CA TRP A 337 -21.35 2.02 -6.10
C TRP A 337 -22.17 3.28 -5.97
N THR A 338 -23.44 3.15 -5.59
CA THR A 338 -24.36 4.28 -5.47
C THR A 338 -25.01 4.38 -4.09
N ALA A 339 -25.18 5.61 -3.60
CA ALA A 339 -26.01 5.90 -2.44
C ALA A 339 -26.71 7.24 -2.63
N ASN A 340 -27.91 7.38 -2.05
CA ASN A 340 -28.70 8.61 -2.09
C ASN A 340 -29.12 8.99 -0.68
N THR A 341 -29.18 10.28 -0.38
CA THR A 341 -29.63 10.78 0.92
C THR A 341 -31.05 11.31 0.86
N THR A 342 -31.71 11.28 2.01
CA THR A 342 -33.05 11.84 2.22
C THR A 342 -33.01 13.21 2.90
N ASP A 343 -31.90 13.51 3.57
CA ASP A 343 -31.74 14.64 4.48
C ASP A 343 -30.95 15.75 3.79
N ASN A 344 -31.21 17.01 4.18
CA ASN A 344 -30.39 18.13 3.75
C ASN A 344 -29.01 18.05 4.43
N ILE A 345 -28.00 17.71 3.63
CA ILE A 345 -26.63 17.55 4.10
C ILE A 345 -25.65 18.52 3.42
N ASN A 346 -26.14 19.64 2.88
CA ASN A 346 -25.25 20.68 2.36
C ASN A 346 -24.30 21.18 3.46
N GLY A 347 -23.00 21.22 3.17
CA GLY A 347 -21.93 21.53 4.13
C GLY A 347 -21.51 20.38 5.04
N TRP A 348 -22.11 19.18 4.92
CA TRP A 348 -21.61 17.99 5.61
C TRP A 348 -20.38 17.44 4.90
N PHE A 349 -19.59 16.65 5.63
CA PHE A 349 -18.40 16.00 5.12
C PHE A 349 -18.63 14.50 4.95
N TYR A 350 -17.82 13.87 4.09
CA TYR A 350 -17.90 12.44 3.86
C TYR A 350 -16.58 11.80 3.42
N ASP A 351 -16.48 10.51 3.68
CA ASP A 351 -15.47 9.60 3.14
C ASP A 351 -16.13 8.24 2.82
N TYR A 352 -15.41 7.37 2.14
CA TYR A 352 -15.84 6.00 1.86
C TYR A 352 -15.02 5.00 2.66
N SER A 353 -15.67 4.01 3.26
CA SER A 353 -15.01 2.77 3.69
C SER A 353 -15.09 1.80 2.51
N VAL A 354 -13.95 1.44 1.93
CA VAL A 354 -13.86 0.56 0.75
C VAL A 354 -13.18 -0.74 1.15
N THR A 355 -13.85 -1.86 0.95
CA THR A 355 -13.34 -3.19 1.26
C THR A 355 -13.03 -3.95 -0.02
N ASN A 356 -11.82 -4.50 -0.13
CA ASN A 356 -11.39 -5.36 -1.23
C ASN A 356 -10.54 -6.54 -0.73
N SER A 357 -9.89 -7.25 -1.65
CA SER A 357 -9.01 -8.39 -1.34
C SER A 357 -7.86 -8.10 -0.38
N ARG A 358 -7.49 -6.82 -0.18
CA ARG A 358 -6.45 -6.37 0.75
C ARG A 358 -6.99 -5.86 2.09
N GLY A 359 -8.30 -5.87 2.29
CA GLY A 359 -8.97 -5.39 3.49
C GLY A 359 -9.76 -4.10 3.28
N THR A 360 -10.08 -3.42 4.38
CA THR A 360 -10.92 -2.22 4.39
C THR A 360 -10.08 -0.98 4.65
N ASN A 361 -10.25 0.06 3.82
CA ASN A 361 -9.57 1.36 3.97
C ASN A 361 -10.54 2.53 3.83
N LYS A 362 -10.15 3.69 4.37
CA LYS A 362 -10.86 4.96 4.18
C LYS A 362 -10.35 5.69 2.95
N ALA A 363 -11.23 6.03 2.02
CA ALA A 363 -10.91 6.72 0.78
C ALA A 363 -11.64 8.07 0.67
N LEU A 364 -10.90 9.08 0.21
CA LEU A 364 -11.44 10.36 -0.24
C LEU A 364 -12.15 10.18 -1.59
N ASP A 365 -13.26 10.89 -1.81
CA ASP A 365 -13.87 10.93 -3.15
C ASP A 365 -12.89 11.55 -4.16
N PRO A 366 -12.43 10.79 -5.18
CA PRO A 366 -11.56 11.35 -6.20
C PRO A 366 -12.23 12.46 -7.03
N TYR A 367 -13.56 12.59 -6.96
CA TYR A 367 -14.36 13.61 -7.64
C TYR A 367 -14.85 14.75 -6.72
N ALA A 368 -14.39 14.79 -5.46
CA ALA A 368 -14.78 15.79 -4.47
C ALA A 368 -14.67 17.23 -5.00
N LYS A 369 -15.73 18.02 -4.87
CA LYS A 369 -15.75 19.43 -5.33
C LYS A 369 -15.24 20.41 -4.27
N SER A 370 -15.25 19.99 -3.02
CA SER A 370 -14.71 20.70 -1.88
C SER A 370 -14.38 19.69 -0.77
N MET A 371 -13.68 20.12 0.27
CA MET A 371 -13.16 19.25 1.34
C MET A 371 -13.22 19.94 2.70
N ALA A 372 -13.11 19.14 3.76
CA ALA A 372 -12.74 19.65 5.07
C ALA A 372 -11.30 20.20 5.03
N ALA A 373 -11.00 21.15 5.92
CA ALA A 373 -9.64 21.69 6.04
C ALA A 373 -8.62 20.57 6.28
N TYR A 374 -7.64 20.45 5.39
CA TYR A 374 -6.56 19.47 5.53
C TYR A 374 -5.45 20.00 6.43
N ARG A 375 -4.95 19.16 7.35
CA ARG A 375 -3.99 19.56 8.41
C ARG A 375 -2.67 18.77 8.37
N ASN A 376 -2.47 17.95 7.34
CA ASN A 376 -1.31 17.05 7.22
C ASN A 376 -1.10 16.14 8.46
N GLU A 377 -2.21 15.68 9.06
CA GLU A 377 -2.21 14.75 10.20
C GLU A 377 -2.21 13.27 9.74
N GLY A 378 -1.98 13.02 8.45
CA GLY A 378 -2.10 11.71 7.82
C GLY A 378 -3.53 11.36 7.40
N GLY A 379 -3.68 10.20 6.74
CA GLY A 379 -4.96 9.73 6.22
C GLY A 379 -5.40 10.42 4.92
N SER A 380 -6.60 10.10 4.45
CA SER A 380 -7.11 10.51 3.13
C SER A 380 -7.85 11.85 3.11
N GLY A 381 -8.15 12.46 4.27
CA GLY A 381 -9.00 13.66 4.32
C GLY A 381 -10.49 13.35 4.08
N ARG A 382 -11.34 14.39 4.03
CA ARG A 382 -12.79 14.25 3.83
C ARG A 382 -13.29 15.21 2.78
N ALA A 383 -14.10 14.69 1.86
CA ALA A 383 -14.82 15.49 0.90
C ALA A 383 -15.98 16.23 1.59
N ALA A 384 -16.47 17.29 0.97
CA ALA A 384 -17.63 18.06 1.43
C ALA A 384 -18.76 18.02 0.41
N VAL A 385 -19.99 17.94 0.90
CA VAL A 385 -21.20 18.04 0.08
C VAL A 385 -21.51 19.51 -0.10
N VAL A 386 -21.39 20.00 -1.34
CA VAL A 386 -21.57 21.42 -1.65
C VAL A 386 -22.54 21.62 -2.80
N ASP A 387 -23.36 22.67 -2.70
CA ASP A 387 -24.11 23.19 -3.84
C ASP A 387 -23.20 24.06 -4.72
N ILE A 388 -22.70 23.46 -5.81
CA ILE A 388 -21.84 24.15 -6.79
C ILE A 388 -22.59 25.24 -7.58
N ASN A 389 -23.92 25.27 -7.54
CA ASN A 389 -24.72 26.31 -8.18
C ASN A 389 -25.04 27.48 -7.25
N SER A 390 -24.68 27.38 -5.96
CA SER A 390 -24.92 28.42 -4.97
C SER A 390 -24.15 29.71 -5.28
N ALA A 391 -24.61 30.82 -4.71
CA ALA A 391 -23.89 32.10 -4.83
C ALA A 391 -22.46 32.04 -4.26
N LYS A 392 -22.19 31.16 -3.29
CA LYS A 392 -20.88 30.98 -2.67
C LYS A 392 -19.84 30.38 -3.62
N ALA A 393 -20.25 29.44 -4.47
CA ALA A 393 -19.36 28.81 -5.46
C ALA A 393 -18.83 29.82 -6.50
N GLY A 394 -19.53 30.94 -6.68
CA GLY A 394 -19.19 31.95 -7.68
C GLY A 394 -19.49 31.46 -9.10
N LYS A 395 -19.48 32.40 -10.06
CA LYS A 395 -19.61 32.11 -11.49
C LYS A 395 -18.69 33.02 -12.28
N MET A 396 -17.98 32.45 -13.26
CA MET A 396 -17.20 33.24 -14.21
C MET A 396 -18.12 33.67 -15.36
N SER A 397 -18.21 34.98 -15.60
CA SER A 397 -19.09 35.56 -16.63
C SER A 397 -18.34 36.43 -17.65
N LYS A 398 -17.01 36.47 -17.57
CA LYS A 398 -16.16 37.22 -18.51
C LYS A 398 -15.57 36.30 -19.56
N ASP A 399 -15.43 36.84 -20.76
CA ASP A 399 -14.76 36.17 -21.86
C ASP A 399 -13.25 36.02 -21.61
N TYR A 400 -12.68 34.96 -22.17
CA TYR A 400 -11.23 34.78 -22.21
C TYR A 400 -10.57 35.80 -23.13
N VAL A 401 -9.30 36.13 -22.84
CA VAL A 401 -8.46 36.91 -23.75
C VAL A 401 -8.33 36.15 -25.06
N LYS A 402 -8.59 36.82 -26.19
CA LYS A 402 -8.43 36.26 -27.53
C LYS A 402 -7.06 36.67 -28.08
N LEU A 403 -6.25 35.69 -28.46
CA LEU A 403 -5.00 35.91 -29.18
C LEU A 403 -5.23 35.64 -30.68
N ALA A 404 -4.43 36.27 -31.54
CA ALA A 404 -4.48 35.96 -32.98
C ALA A 404 -3.81 34.60 -33.26
N GLN A 405 -2.71 34.33 -32.56
CA GLN A 405 -1.98 33.06 -32.57
C GLN A 405 -1.46 32.74 -31.16
N ARG A 406 -1.11 31.47 -30.89
CA ARG A 406 -0.63 31.05 -29.56
C ARG A 406 0.70 31.70 -29.19
N GLU A 407 1.51 32.10 -30.17
CA GLU A 407 2.81 32.75 -30.02
C GLU A 407 2.68 34.18 -29.46
N ASP A 408 1.48 34.79 -29.52
CA ASP A 408 1.21 36.10 -28.91
C ASP A 408 1.04 35.99 -27.38
N ALA A 409 1.15 34.79 -26.80
CA ALA A 409 1.05 34.58 -25.37
C ALA A 409 2.33 35.06 -24.65
N VAL A 410 2.14 35.91 -23.64
CA VAL A 410 3.15 36.28 -22.67
C VAL A 410 2.67 35.75 -21.33
N ILE A 411 3.24 34.61 -20.93
CA ILE A 411 2.83 33.85 -19.76
C ILE A 411 3.71 34.28 -18.57
N TYR A 412 3.06 34.66 -17.47
CA TYR A 412 3.72 34.94 -16.20
C TYR A 412 3.37 33.85 -15.19
N GLU A 413 4.37 33.08 -14.76
CA GLU A 413 4.20 32.06 -13.73
C GLU A 413 4.24 32.68 -12.33
N VAL A 414 3.30 32.29 -11.47
CA VAL A 414 3.15 32.88 -10.15
C VAL A 414 2.48 31.93 -9.15
N SER A 415 2.98 31.93 -7.91
CA SER A 415 2.31 31.31 -6.75
C SER A 415 1.31 32.29 -6.12
N VAL A 416 0.12 31.78 -5.76
CA VAL A 416 -0.89 32.57 -5.04
C VAL A 416 -0.32 33.13 -3.74
N ARG A 417 0.48 32.30 -3.04
CA ARG A 417 1.07 32.68 -1.77
C ARG A 417 2.18 33.70 -1.95
N ASP A 418 3.16 33.41 -2.80
CA ASP A 418 4.37 34.24 -2.97
C ASP A 418 4.02 35.68 -3.30
N PHE A 419 3.00 35.86 -4.14
CA PHE A 419 2.62 37.17 -4.66
C PHE A 419 2.18 38.16 -3.58
N THR A 420 1.73 37.67 -2.41
CA THR A 420 1.17 38.55 -1.37
C THR A 420 1.53 38.19 0.08
N ILE A 421 2.28 37.10 0.34
CA ILE A 421 2.55 36.64 1.71
C ILE A 421 3.45 37.58 2.51
N SER A 422 4.32 38.35 1.83
CA SER A 422 5.27 39.25 2.49
C SER A 422 4.57 40.21 3.47
N PRO A 423 5.13 40.46 4.68
CA PRO A 423 4.54 41.37 5.65
C PRO A 423 4.27 42.79 5.12
N ASP A 424 5.07 43.26 4.16
CA ASP A 424 5.00 44.57 3.53
C ASP A 424 4.16 44.61 2.24
N SER A 425 3.48 43.52 1.87
CA SER A 425 2.69 43.44 0.63
C SER A 425 1.57 44.48 0.52
N GLY A 426 1.14 45.09 1.64
CA GLY A 426 0.16 46.17 1.66
C GLY A 426 -1.26 45.76 1.28
N VAL A 427 -1.54 44.47 1.16
CA VAL A 427 -2.89 43.92 0.89
C VAL A 427 -3.76 43.97 2.15
N LYS A 428 -5.07 44.08 1.97
CA LYS A 428 -6.07 44.15 3.06
C LYS A 428 -6.66 42.79 3.39
N ASN A 429 -6.83 41.92 2.40
CA ASN A 429 -7.27 40.54 2.61
C ASN A 429 -6.16 39.70 3.24
N ALA A 430 -6.51 38.49 3.68
CA ALA A 430 -5.56 37.53 4.24
C ALA A 430 -4.39 37.31 3.25
N LYS A 431 -3.17 37.63 3.68
CA LYS A 431 -1.95 37.50 2.88
C LYS A 431 -1.76 36.08 2.37
N GLY A 432 -1.32 35.94 1.12
CA GLY A 432 -1.14 34.64 0.46
C GLY A 432 -2.44 33.91 0.11
N SER A 433 -3.59 34.61 0.08
CA SER A 433 -4.89 34.05 -0.31
C SER A 433 -5.32 34.49 -1.71
N TYR A 434 -6.32 33.81 -2.28
CA TYR A 434 -6.93 34.19 -3.56
C TYR A 434 -7.45 35.64 -3.57
N LYS A 435 -8.05 36.12 -2.46
CA LYS A 435 -8.57 37.49 -2.39
C LYS A 435 -7.46 38.52 -2.30
N ALA A 436 -6.37 38.23 -1.60
CA ALA A 436 -5.20 39.11 -1.58
C ALA A 436 -4.53 39.18 -2.95
N PHE A 437 -4.44 38.05 -3.68
CA PHE A 437 -3.90 37.99 -5.03
C PHE A 437 -4.63 38.97 -5.98
N ILE A 438 -5.96 39.06 -5.90
CA ILE A 438 -6.77 39.99 -6.70
C ILE A 438 -6.34 41.45 -6.51
N GLU A 439 -5.96 41.86 -5.29
CA GLU A 439 -5.53 43.24 -4.99
C GLU A 439 -4.25 43.65 -5.73
N LYS A 440 -3.45 42.68 -6.19
CA LYS A 440 -2.19 42.91 -6.90
C LYS A 440 -2.29 42.70 -8.42
N LEU A 441 -3.44 42.27 -8.95
CA LEU A 441 -3.66 42.17 -10.40
C LEU A 441 -3.43 43.48 -11.19
N PRO A 442 -3.69 44.70 -10.66
CA PRO A 442 -3.37 45.93 -11.38
C PRO A 442 -1.90 46.04 -11.81
N TYR A 443 -0.96 45.54 -11.00
CA TYR A 443 0.46 45.51 -11.34
C TYR A 443 0.73 44.61 -12.56
N LEU A 444 0.17 43.40 -12.58
CA LEU A 444 0.35 42.47 -13.71
C LEU A 444 -0.31 43.00 -15.00
N LYS A 445 -1.42 43.73 -14.85
CA LYS A 445 -2.06 44.41 -15.97
C LYS A 445 -1.17 45.54 -16.53
N GLU A 446 -0.54 46.33 -15.67
CA GLU A 446 0.42 47.37 -16.07
C GLU A 446 1.66 46.77 -16.73
N LEU A 447 2.15 45.62 -16.22
CA LEU A 447 3.26 44.87 -16.80
C LEU A 447 2.96 44.37 -18.22
N GLY A 448 1.68 44.21 -18.59
CA GLY A 448 1.25 43.88 -19.95
C GLY A 448 1.27 42.38 -20.29
N VAL A 449 1.30 41.50 -19.29
CA VAL A 449 1.24 40.05 -19.51
C VAL A 449 -0.15 39.64 -20.01
N THR A 450 -0.23 38.59 -20.83
CA THR A 450 -1.51 38.15 -21.41
C THR A 450 -2.13 37.00 -20.64
N HIS A 451 -1.31 36.15 -20.01
CA HIS A 451 -1.75 34.96 -19.27
C HIS A 451 -1.01 34.85 -17.93
N LEU A 452 -1.74 34.42 -16.90
CA LEU A 452 -1.14 33.99 -15.64
C LEU A 452 -1.15 32.47 -15.60
N GLN A 453 0.03 31.87 -15.48
CA GLN A 453 0.19 30.47 -15.11
C GLN A 453 0.28 30.41 -13.59
N ILE A 454 -0.79 29.96 -12.94
CA ILE A 454 -0.80 29.86 -11.49
C ILE A 454 -0.24 28.49 -11.11
N MET A 455 0.73 28.48 -10.20
CA MET A 455 1.22 27.24 -9.57
C MET A 455 0.06 26.46 -8.92
N PRO A 456 0.21 25.15 -8.61
CA PRO A 456 -0.91 24.30 -8.20
C PRO A 456 -1.92 24.96 -7.24
N VAL A 457 -3.17 25.06 -7.68
CA VAL A 457 -4.33 25.58 -6.92
C VAL A 457 -5.39 24.51 -6.66
N LEU A 458 -5.14 23.29 -7.11
CA LEU A 458 -5.91 22.11 -6.69
C LEU A 458 -5.29 21.57 -5.41
N ASN A 459 -6.11 20.97 -4.56
CA ASN A 459 -5.72 20.56 -3.21
C ASN A 459 -4.51 19.60 -3.22
N PHE A 460 -3.52 19.90 -2.39
CA PHE A 460 -2.27 19.13 -2.25
C PHE A 460 -2.03 18.65 -0.81
N TYR A 461 -1.21 17.59 -0.68
CA TYR A 461 -1.19 16.75 0.52
C TYR A 461 -0.33 17.33 1.64
N PHE A 462 0.93 17.70 1.37
CA PHE A 462 1.88 18.07 2.42
C PHE A 462 1.74 19.55 2.81
N THR A 463 0.61 19.91 3.43
CA THR A 463 0.35 21.26 3.96
C THR A 463 -0.74 21.24 5.04
N ASP A 464 -0.56 22.06 6.08
CA ASP A 464 -1.63 22.42 7.01
C ASP A 464 -2.32 23.69 6.49
N GLU A 465 -3.52 23.50 5.93
CA GLU A 465 -4.33 24.57 5.34
C GLU A 465 -4.73 25.63 6.38
N THR A 466 -4.72 25.30 7.67
CA THR A 466 -5.07 26.20 8.77
C THR A 466 -3.88 27.03 9.27
N ASN A 467 -2.65 26.60 9.02
CA ASN A 467 -1.44 27.36 9.35
C ASN A 467 -1.10 28.37 8.25
N LYS A 468 -1.63 29.58 8.38
CA LYS A 468 -1.42 30.68 7.41
C LYS A 468 -0.19 31.55 7.67
N LYS A 469 0.61 31.28 8.72
CA LYS A 469 1.68 32.18 9.18
C LYS A 469 2.75 32.41 8.11
N TYR A 470 3.34 33.60 8.11
CA TYR A 470 4.52 33.90 7.29
C TYR A 470 5.77 33.23 7.91
N GLU A 471 6.54 32.52 7.10
CA GLU A 471 7.73 31.78 7.50
C GLU A 471 8.98 32.54 7.03
N GLY A 472 9.41 33.51 7.84
CA GLY A 472 10.52 34.42 7.51
C GLY A 472 11.88 34.04 8.10
N ASN A 473 12.05 32.79 8.53
CA ASN A 473 13.28 32.29 9.17
C ASN A 473 14.39 31.89 8.17
N GLY A 474 14.10 31.88 6.87
CA GLY A 474 15.05 31.53 5.81
C GLY A 474 15.37 30.04 5.70
N THR A 475 14.52 29.15 6.23
CA THR A 475 14.71 27.70 6.11
C THR A 475 14.18 27.17 4.78
N ALA A 476 14.83 26.15 4.21
CA ALA A 476 14.41 25.48 2.97
C ALA A 476 13.67 24.15 3.22
N ASN A 477 13.49 23.76 4.48
CA ASN A 477 12.91 22.48 4.91
C ASN A 477 12.09 22.69 6.19
N ASN A 478 11.16 21.76 6.47
CA ASN A 478 10.26 21.79 7.62
C ASN A 478 9.43 23.08 7.73
N ASN A 479 9.01 23.60 6.59
CA ASN A 479 8.07 24.71 6.49
C ASN A 479 6.69 24.15 6.15
N ASN A 480 5.65 24.91 6.48
CA ASN A 480 4.32 24.67 5.91
C ASN A 480 4.26 25.08 4.44
N TYR A 481 5.19 25.94 3.99
CA TYR A 481 5.29 26.30 2.59
C TYR A 481 5.51 25.12 1.66
N ASN A 482 4.67 25.05 0.63
CA ASN A 482 4.74 24.08 -0.43
C ASN A 482 4.36 24.72 -1.78
N TRP A 483 5.00 24.27 -2.86
CA TRP A 483 4.62 24.60 -4.22
C TRP A 483 3.34 23.89 -4.68
N GLY A 484 3.01 22.74 -4.07
CA GLY A 484 1.77 22.00 -4.32
C GLY A 484 1.84 20.94 -5.43
N TYR A 485 3.04 20.50 -5.81
CA TYR A 485 3.24 19.41 -6.79
C TYR A 485 3.09 18.01 -6.17
N ASP A 486 2.20 17.89 -5.20
CA ASP A 486 1.91 16.71 -4.40
C ASP A 486 0.37 16.54 -4.31
N PRO A 487 -0.29 16.19 -5.44
CA PRO A 487 -1.75 16.28 -5.55
C PRO A 487 -2.46 15.39 -4.53
N HIS A 488 -3.44 15.97 -3.84
CA HIS A 488 -4.33 15.26 -2.93
C HIS A 488 -5.73 15.11 -3.54
N ASN A 489 -6.25 16.14 -4.21
CA ASN A 489 -7.49 16.06 -4.97
C ASN A 489 -7.46 16.93 -6.24
N TYR A 490 -8.00 16.41 -7.34
CA TYR A 490 -7.94 17.07 -8.66
C TYR A 490 -9.14 17.96 -9.00
N PHE A 491 -10.13 18.06 -8.11
CA PHE A 491 -11.35 18.85 -8.32
C PHE A 491 -11.62 19.87 -7.21
N THR A 492 -10.98 19.69 -6.06
CA THR A 492 -11.08 20.60 -4.92
C THR A 492 -10.03 21.70 -5.02
N PRO A 493 -10.40 22.99 -4.94
CA PRO A 493 -9.44 24.07 -4.80
C PRO A 493 -8.66 23.97 -3.49
N GLU A 494 -7.40 24.39 -3.50
CA GLU A 494 -6.53 24.38 -2.32
C GLU A 494 -7.06 25.30 -1.22
N GLY A 495 -7.31 24.74 -0.02
CA GLY A 495 -7.84 25.45 1.14
C GLY A 495 -6.80 26.36 1.79
N TRP A 496 -5.50 26.08 1.63
CA TRP A 496 -4.42 26.93 2.12
C TRP A 496 -4.42 28.34 1.51
N TYR A 497 -5.01 28.51 0.32
CA TYR A 497 -5.22 29.81 -0.31
C TYR A 497 -6.63 30.41 -0.06
N SER A 498 -7.53 29.68 0.60
CA SER A 498 -8.83 30.20 1.06
C SER A 498 -8.68 31.18 2.23
N SER A 499 -9.59 32.16 2.29
CA SER A 499 -9.74 33.03 3.47
C SER A 499 -10.25 32.28 4.70
N ASP A 500 -10.94 31.16 4.50
CA ASP A 500 -11.43 30.26 5.55
C ASP A 500 -11.41 28.83 5.00
N PRO A 501 -10.40 28.00 5.34
CA PRO A 501 -10.31 26.62 4.88
C PRO A 501 -11.35 25.71 5.54
N THR A 502 -12.03 26.15 6.61
CA THR A 502 -12.99 25.32 7.36
C THR A 502 -14.42 25.41 6.82
N ASN A 503 -14.63 26.24 5.80
CA ASN A 503 -15.93 26.50 5.18
C ASN A 503 -15.89 26.03 3.72
N PRO A 504 -16.39 24.81 3.43
CA PRO A 504 -16.26 24.18 2.12
C PRO A 504 -17.12 24.82 1.02
#